data_AF-A0A5N7CBF9-F1
#
_entry.id   AF-A0A5N7CBF9-F1
#
_cell.length_a   1.000
_cell.length_b   1.000
_cell.length_c   1.000
_cell.angle_alpha   90.00
_cell.angle_beta   90.00
_cell.angle_gamma   90.00
#
_symmetry.space_group_name_H-M   'P 1'
#
loop_
_entity.id
_entity.type
_entity.pdbx_description
1 polymer ?
#
loop_
_entity_poly.entity_id
_entity_poly.type
_entity_poly.pdbx_seq_one_letter_code
_entity_poly.pdbx_strand_id
1 'polypeptide(L)'
;MTPQVIPYEGIPYFTPANNGGAAKDPKSPDTPTLFRPLHIRGLTLKNRIMVAPMCMYSTQSDPSSPFVGALTNYHIAHLGHLAFKGVGLIIIEATAVQPNGRISPNDSGLWQEGTESEQFQGLKRVVDFVHSQGAKIAIQLAHAGRKASTMAPWVAKEAGKCSLRAEESVGGWPDNVVGPSGGAEHVWALGDGFWAPRELSTAEVEGIVEAFAKSAKLSVLAGVDAIEIHGAHGYLLCQFLSPVTNRRTDKYGGSFENRTRIVREIAAAIRAVIPADMPLFLRISATEWLDGKAPEFWDLHSSIALAKLLPDLGIDFLDVSSGGNHKDQVIEPHTHYQIDLARKIRKAIRQAGQRTLVGAVGLITQADAASQIVQGAHADEAEAAEAMLTGSQPEADAVLLGRQFLREADWVINAAKKLGVPFTASLQLGRAV
;
A
#
# COMPACT_ATOMS: atom_id res chain seq x y z
N MET A 1 29.26 27.27 -24.18
CA MET A 1 29.01 25.83 -24.41
C MET A 1 27.53 25.65 -24.72
N THR A 2 27.17 24.85 -25.71
CA THR A 2 25.77 24.57 -26.05
C THR A 2 25.13 23.72 -24.94
N PRO A 3 23.98 24.10 -24.36
CA PRO A 3 23.28 23.27 -23.38
C PRO A 3 22.94 21.89 -23.97
N GLN A 4 23.15 20.82 -23.19
CA GLN A 4 22.85 19.43 -23.61
C GLN A 4 21.74 18.83 -22.74
N VAL A 5 20.97 17.90 -23.32
CA VAL A 5 20.02 17.08 -22.58
C VAL A 5 20.79 16.05 -21.75
N ILE A 6 20.60 16.07 -20.44
CA ILE A 6 21.27 15.14 -19.52
C ILE A 6 20.48 13.82 -19.51
N PRO A 7 21.09 12.68 -19.90
CA PRO A 7 20.43 11.37 -19.83
C PRO A 7 20.27 10.90 -18.38
N TYR A 8 19.26 10.06 -18.13
CA TYR A 8 19.21 9.24 -16.93
C TYR A 8 20.18 8.05 -17.07
N GLU A 9 20.99 7.82 -16.06
CA GLU A 9 21.98 6.73 -16.04
C GLU A 9 21.41 5.44 -15.41
N GLY A 10 21.97 4.28 -15.75
CA GLY A 10 21.62 3.01 -15.11
C GLY A 10 20.46 2.22 -15.73
N ILE A 11 20.03 2.58 -16.94
CA ILE A 11 19.04 1.85 -17.74
C ILE A 11 19.54 1.63 -19.18
N PRO A 12 19.05 0.62 -19.92
CA PRO A 12 19.59 0.27 -21.24
C PRO A 12 19.04 1.13 -22.40
N TYR A 13 18.28 2.19 -22.12
CA TYR A 13 17.66 3.05 -23.12
C TYR A 13 17.74 4.53 -22.72
N PHE A 14 17.68 5.43 -23.71
CA PHE A 14 17.73 6.86 -23.47
C PHE A 14 16.41 7.40 -22.92
N THR A 15 16.49 8.20 -21.87
CA THR A 15 15.47 9.15 -21.44
C THR A 15 16.18 10.30 -20.71
N PRO A 16 15.70 11.55 -20.81
CA PRO A 16 16.27 12.63 -20.02
C PRO A 16 16.05 12.39 -18.52
N ALA A 17 17.01 12.82 -17.70
CA ALA A 17 16.87 12.79 -16.25
C ALA A 17 15.74 13.73 -15.81
N ASN A 18 14.58 13.15 -15.52
CA ASN A 18 13.37 13.88 -15.15
C ASN A 18 13.22 13.98 -13.63
N ASN A 19 12.54 15.03 -13.17
CA ASN A 19 12.10 15.17 -11.77
C ASN A 19 10.77 15.94 -11.72
N GLY A 20 9.79 15.48 -12.51
CA GLY A 20 8.48 16.15 -12.62
C GLY A 20 7.76 16.25 -11.27
N GLY A 21 6.97 17.30 -11.04
CA GLY A 21 6.12 17.51 -9.87
C GLY A 21 6.80 17.95 -8.57
N ALA A 22 8.12 18.18 -8.58
CA ALA A 22 8.81 18.77 -7.43
C ALA A 22 8.54 20.29 -7.40
N ALA A 23 8.34 20.86 -6.21
CA ALA A 23 8.32 22.31 -6.06
C ALA A 23 9.69 22.91 -6.42
N LYS A 24 9.72 24.05 -7.12
CA LYS A 24 10.97 24.77 -7.43
C LYS A 24 11.62 25.37 -6.18
N ASP A 25 10.80 25.82 -5.24
CA ASP A 25 11.24 26.32 -3.94
C ASP A 25 10.46 25.63 -2.80
N PRO A 26 10.86 24.40 -2.43
CA PRO A 26 10.17 23.64 -1.39
C PRO A 26 10.32 24.23 0.02
N LYS A 27 11.26 25.17 0.22
CA LYS A 27 11.52 25.80 1.53
C LYS A 27 10.78 27.12 1.70
N SER A 28 10.24 27.68 0.61
CA SER A 28 9.39 28.87 0.69
C SER A 28 8.25 28.68 1.70
N PRO A 29 7.97 29.68 2.56
CA PRO A 29 6.81 29.64 3.44
C PRO A 29 5.49 29.52 2.67
N ASP A 30 5.44 30.02 1.43
CA ASP A 30 4.26 29.99 0.56
C ASP A 30 4.05 28.62 -0.10
N THR A 31 5.06 27.75 -0.11
CA THR A 31 4.89 26.38 -0.64
C THR A 31 4.09 25.56 0.36
N PRO A 32 2.88 25.08 0.00
CA PRO A 32 2.05 24.26 0.88
C PRO A 32 2.77 23.00 1.31
N THR A 33 2.49 22.53 2.53
CA THR A 33 3.16 21.35 3.11
C THR A 33 3.05 20.13 2.18
N LEU A 34 1.94 20.01 1.45
CA LEU A 34 1.69 18.98 0.44
C LEU A 34 2.82 18.84 -0.60
N PHE A 35 3.43 19.94 -1.00
CA PHE A 35 4.52 19.99 -1.99
C PHE A 35 5.91 20.13 -1.38
N ARG A 36 6.01 20.10 -0.04
CA ARG A 36 7.30 20.04 0.65
C ARG A 36 7.80 18.58 0.71
N PRO A 37 9.13 18.36 0.67
CA PRO A 37 9.69 17.03 0.80
C PRO A 37 9.29 16.33 2.10
N LEU A 38 9.17 15.00 2.03
CA LEU A 38 8.96 14.13 3.18
C LEU A 38 10.13 13.16 3.31
N HIS A 39 10.75 13.15 4.48
CA HIS A 39 11.84 12.23 4.81
C HIS A 39 11.29 11.06 5.61
N ILE A 40 11.59 9.84 5.17
CA ILE A 40 11.23 8.61 5.84
C ILE A 40 12.49 7.74 5.84
N ARG A 41 13.16 7.59 6.99
CA ARG A 41 14.52 7.02 7.07
C ARG A 41 15.46 7.62 6.01
N GLY A 42 16.07 6.81 5.14
CA GLY A 42 16.95 7.24 4.05
C GLY A 42 16.22 7.67 2.77
N LEU A 43 14.89 7.56 2.73
CA LEU A 43 14.09 7.93 1.57
C LEU A 43 13.58 9.38 1.67
N THR A 44 13.89 10.18 0.66
CA THR A 44 13.29 11.52 0.47
C THR A 44 12.27 11.49 -0.66
N LEU A 45 11.04 11.83 -0.36
CA LEU A 45 9.98 12.08 -1.35
C LEU A 45 9.95 13.56 -1.70
N LYS A 46 9.79 13.88 -2.99
CA LYS A 46 9.73 15.26 -3.48
C LYS A 46 8.45 16.02 -3.07
N ASN A 47 7.41 15.30 -2.68
CA ASN A 47 6.16 15.84 -2.14
C ASN A 47 5.45 14.75 -1.31
N ARG A 48 4.35 15.12 -0.64
CA ARG A 48 3.57 14.26 0.27
C ARG A 48 2.43 13.52 -0.41
N ILE A 49 2.48 13.41 -1.74
CA ILE A 49 1.42 12.81 -2.56
C ILE A 49 1.89 11.44 -3.01
N MET A 50 1.17 10.41 -2.55
CA MET A 50 1.47 9.02 -2.83
C MET A 50 0.33 8.36 -3.62
N VAL A 51 0.67 7.42 -4.50
CA VAL A 51 -0.31 6.57 -5.17
C VAL A 51 -0.59 5.38 -4.25
N ALA A 52 -1.85 5.20 -3.87
CA ALA A 52 -2.29 4.04 -3.12
C ALA A 52 -2.19 2.77 -4.00
N PRO A 53 -1.90 1.59 -3.44
CA PRO A 53 -1.88 0.35 -4.20
C PRO A 53 -3.27 0.02 -4.72
N MET A 54 -3.37 -0.26 -6.03
CA MET A 54 -4.62 -0.52 -6.75
C MET A 54 -4.42 -1.73 -7.66
N CYS A 55 -5.09 -2.85 -7.36
CA CYS A 55 -5.02 -4.04 -8.19
C CYS A 55 -5.49 -3.76 -9.62
N MET A 56 -4.65 -4.08 -10.60
CA MET A 56 -4.94 -3.90 -12.01
C MET A 56 -5.38 -5.20 -12.69
N TYR A 57 -5.23 -6.34 -12.01
CA TYR A 57 -5.71 -7.64 -12.49
C TYR A 57 -5.24 -7.94 -13.92
N SER A 58 -3.97 -7.61 -14.21
CA SER A 58 -3.40 -7.52 -15.56
C SER A 58 -2.16 -8.40 -15.74
N THR A 59 -2.04 -9.47 -14.95
CA THR A 59 -0.99 -10.50 -15.10
C THR A 59 -1.54 -11.76 -15.75
N GLN A 60 -0.64 -12.66 -16.17
CA GLN A 60 -0.99 -13.97 -16.72
C GLN A 60 -1.67 -14.84 -15.65
N SER A 61 -2.82 -15.42 -15.99
CA SER A 61 -3.61 -16.28 -15.10
C SER A 61 -3.23 -17.77 -15.19
N ASP A 62 -2.67 -18.21 -16.32
CA ASP A 62 -2.27 -19.61 -16.51
C ASP A 62 -1.18 -20.00 -15.51
N PRO A 63 -1.45 -20.91 -14.55
CA PRO A 63 -0.49 -21.30 -13.52
C PRO A 63 0.74 -22.04 -14.07
N SER A 64 0.67 -22.56 -15.31
CA SER A 64 1.81 -23.21 -15.98
C SER A 64 2.74 -22.23 -16.69
N SER A 65 2.30 -20.99 -16.90
CA SER A 65 3.09 -19.99 -17.60
C SER A 65 4.23 -19.47 -16.72
N PRO A 66 5.46 -19.28 -17.25
CA PRO A 66 6.53 -18.63 -16.49
C PRO A 66 6.17 -17.18 -16.12
N PHE A 67 5.28 -16.54 -16.88
CA PHE A 67 4.82 -15.17 -16.65
C PHE A 67 3.70 -15.03 -15.62
N VAL A 68 3.25 -16.13 -14.99
CA VAL A 68 2.17 -16.08 -13.98
C VAL A 68 2.52 -15.07 -12.89
N GLY A 69 1.61 -14.13 -12.63
CA GLY A 69 1.82 -13.06 -11.64
C GLY A 69 2.90 -12.03 -12.00
N ALA A 70 3.59 -12.13 -13.13
CA ALA A 70 4.62 -11.17 -13.52
C ALA A 70 4.00 -9.83 -13.96
N LEU A 71 4.60 -8.71 -13.53
CA LEU A 71 4.23 -7.39 -14.03
C LEU A 71 4.53 -7.28 -15.53
N THR A 72 3.50 -6.88 -16.27
CA THR A 72 3.50 -6.76 -17.74
C THR A 72 3.71 -5.32 -18.21
N ASN A 73 3.83 -5.12 -19.53
CA ASN A 73 3.89 -3.77 -20.14
C ASN A 73 2.68 -2.89 -19.78
N TYR A 74 1.54 -3.49 -19.42
CA TYR A 74 0.40 -2.74 -18.88
C TYR A 74 0.80 -1.91 -17.65
N HIS A 75 1.58 -2.50 -16.74
CA HIS A 75 2.00 -1.85 -15.50
C HIS A 75 3.03 -0.75 -15.77
N ILE A 76 3.90 -0.92 -16.76
CA ILE A 76 4.80 0.15 -17.22
C ILE A 76 3.97 1.32 -17.75
N ALA A 77 2.97 1.08 -18.60
CA ALA A 77 2.12 2.13 -19.14
C ALA A 77 1.30 2.83 -18.04
N HIS A 78 0.72 2.06 -17.11
CA HIS A 78 -0.09 2.57 -16.02
C HIS A 78 0.74 3.39 -15.01
N LEU A 79 1.74 2.77 -14.39
CA LEU A 79 2.54 3.38 -13.32
C LEU A 79 3.50 4.42 -13.88
N GLY A 80 4.02 4.21 -15.09
CA GLY A 80 4.88 5.16 -15.77
C GLY A 80 4.19 6.50 -15.98
N HIS A 81 2.90 6.48 -16.34
CA HIS A 81 2.11 7.70 -16.52
C HIS A 81 1.98 8.52 -15.24
N LEU A 82 1.95 7.88 -14.08
CA LEU A 82 1.94 8.54 -12.77
C LEU A 82 3.33 9.11 -12.44
N ALA A 83 4.39 8.35 -12.73
CA ALA A 83 5.76 8.70 -12.41
C ALA A 83 6.21 10.03 -13.02
N PHE A 84 6.05 10.18 -14.34
CA PHE A 84 6.45 11.43 -15.02
C PHE A 84 5.47 12.59 -14.78
N LYS A 85 4.32 12.35 -14.13
CA LYS A 85 3.31 13.37 -13.79
C LYS A 85 3.31 13.80 -12.33
N GLY A 86 4.36 13.46 -11.59
CA GLY A 86 4.76 14.26 -10.44
C GLY A 86 4.50 13.68 -9.06
N VAL A 87 3.98 12.46 -8.98
CA VAL A 87 3.78 11.77 -7.70
C VAL A 87 5.10 11.60 -6.95
N GLY A 88 5.05 11.73 -5.62
CA GLY A 88 6.21 11.57 -4.74
C GLY A 88 6.62 10.11 -4.59
N LEU A 89 5.63 9.23 -4.40
CA LEU A 89 5.80 7.79 -4.28
C LEU A 89 4.67 7.04 -5.00
N ILE A 90 5.01 5.96 -5.70
CA ILE A 90 4.04 5.01 -6.26
C ILE A 90 4.12 3.72 -5.47
N ILE A 91 3.01 3.25 -4.90
CA ILE A 91 2.96 1.92 -4.28
C ILE A 91 2.36 0.96 -5.30
N ILE A 92 3.14 -0.01 -5.78
CA ILE A 92 2.68 -1.10 -6.65
C ILE A 92 1.55 -1.85 -5.93
N GLU A 93 0.58 -2.31 -6.71
CA GLU A 93 -0.57 -3.07 -6.23
C GLU A 93 -0.21 -4.27 -5.34
N ALA A 94 -1.21 -4.78 -4.61
CA ALA A 94 -1.06 -5.96 -3.77
C ALA A 94 -0.40 -7.10 -4.55
N THR A 95 0.86 -7.38 -4.20
CA THR A 95 1.72 -8.36 -4.85
C THR A 95 1.80 -9.59 -3.97
N ALA A 96 1.29 -10.72 -4.46
CA ALA A 96 1.18 -11.93 -3.67
C ALA A 96 2.55 -12.56 -3.37
N VAL A 97 2.77 -12.90 -2.09
CA VAL A 97 4.01 -13.58 -1.65
C VAL A 97 4.00 -15.09 -1.89
N GLN A 98 2.81 -15.65 -2.15
CA GLN A 98 2.59 -17.06 -2.49
C GLN A 98 1.54 -17.16 -3.62
N PRO A 99 1.55 -18.23 -4.43
CA PRO A 99 0.60 -18.39 -5.55
C PRO A 99 -0.88 -18.34 -5.11
N ASN A 100 -1.21 -18.98 -3.99
CA ASN A 100 -2.55 -19.00 -3.40
C ASN A 100 -2.89 -17.75 -2.57
N GLY A 101 -1.92 -16.86 -2.38
CA GLY A 101 -2.06 -15.56 -1.72
C GLY A 101 -2.60 -14.45 -2.61
N ARG A 102 -2.80 -14.72 -3.90
CA ARG A 102 -3.44 -13.78 -4.84
C ARG A 102 -4.92 -13.57 -4.50
N ILE A 103 -5.50 -12.42 -4.89
CA ILE A 103 -6.95 -12.20 -4.86
C ILE A 103 -7.59 -12.90 -6.06
N SER A 104 -7.04 -12.66 -7.25
CA SER A 104 -7.47 -13.29 -8.51
C SER A 104 -6.34 -14.01 -9.25
N PRO A 105 -6.65 -14.88 -10.21
CA PRO A 105 -5.63 -15.47 -11.07
C PRO A 105 -4.75 -14.43 -11.78
N ASN A 106 -5.28 -13.23 -12.06
CA ASN A 106 -4.59 -12.15 -12.78
C ASN A 106 -3.89 -11.13 -11.87
N ASP A 107 -3.73 -11.43 -10.58
CA ASP A 107 -2.99 -10.57 -9.65
C ASP A 107 -1.48 -10.66 -9.85
N SER A 108 -0.78 -9.60 -9.46
CA SER A 108 0.67 -9.59 -9.39
C SER A 108 1.24 -10.47 -8.28
N GLY A 109 2.47 -10.94 -8.47
CA GLY A 109 3.14 -11.89 -7.62
C GLY A 109 4.65 -11.71 -7.56
N LEU A 110 5.24 -12.15 -6.44
CA LEU A 110 6.70 -12.19 -6.25
C LEU A 110 7.10 -13.41 -5.40
N TRP A 111 6.57 -14.57 -5.76
CA TRP A 111 6.82 -15.85 -5.10
C TRP A 111 7.83 -16.73 -5.84
N GLN A 112 8.12 -16.46 -7.12
CA GLN A 112 9.12 -17.19 -7.89
C GLN A 112 10.53 -16.94 -7.33
N GLU A 113 11.43 -17.91 -7.56
CA GLU A 113 12.79 -17.87 -7.04
C GLU A 113 13.75 -17.13 -7.98
N GLY A 114 14.67 -16.36 -7.39
CA GLY A 114 15.82 -15.79 -8.09
C GLY A 114 15.52 -14.61 -9.02
N THR A 115 16.60 -13.98 -9.48
CA THR A 115 16.57 -12.80 -10.35
C THR A 115 16.24 -13.13 -11.80
N GLU A 116 16.32 -14.40 -12.19
CA GLU A 116 15.99 -14.84 -13.57
C GLU A 116 14.49 -15.09 -13.76
N SER A 117 13.69 -15.00 -12.70
CA SER A 117 12.25 -15.19 -12.78
C SER A 117 11.54 -14.03 -13.49
N GLU A 118 10.46 -14.33 -14.23
CA GLU A 118 9.68 -13.29 -14.93
C GLU A 118 9.01 -12.33 -13.95
N GLN A 119 8.66 -12.79 -12.74
CA GLN A 119 8.16 -11.91 -11.67
C GLN A 119 9.20 -10.87 -11.26
N PHE A 120 10.46 -11.28 -11.05
CA PHE A 120 11.54 -10.36 -10.75
C PHE A 120 11.85 -9.42 -11.92
N GLN A 121 11.99 -9.96 -13.13
CA GLN A 121 12.32 -9.17 -14.33
C GLN A 121 11.20 -8.16 -14.66
N GLY A 122 9.94 -8.56 -14.51
CA GLY A 122 8.79 -7.67 -14.62
C GLY A 122 8.84 -6.52 -13.60
N LEU A 123 9.11 -6.82 -12.34
CA LEU A 123 9.28 -5.82 -11.28
C LEU A 123 10.44 -4.87 -11.59
N LYS A 124 11.61 -5.39 -11.92
CA LYS A 124 12.79 -4.59 -12.26
C LYS A 124 12.52 -3.62 -13.41
N ARG A 125 11.86 -4.06 -14.48
CA ARG A 125 11.50 -3.17 -15.61
C ARG A 125 10.61 -2.00 -15.18
N VAL A 126 9.64 -2.25 -14.29
CA VAL A 126 8.76 -1.21 -13.77
C VAL A 126 9.54 -0.23 -12.88
N VAL A 127 10.37 -0.74 -11.97
CA VAL A 127 11.22 0.08 -11.09
C VAL A 127 12.16 0.98 -11.91
N ASP A 128 12.90 0.38 -12.84
CA ASP A 128 13.84 1.09 -13.72
C ASP A 128 13.13 2.22 -14.48
N PHE A 129 11.93 1.96 -15.02
CA PHE A 129 11.16 2.99 -15.70
C PHE A 129 10.74 4.11 -14.74
N VAL A 130 10.17 3.80 -13.58
CA VAL A 130 9.68 4.80 -12.63
C VAL A 130 10.81 5.68 -12.10
N HIS A 131 11.97 5.09 -11.77
CA HIS A 131 13.16 5.82 -11.35
C HIS A 131 13.70 6.74 -12.44
N SER A 132 13.69 6.29 -13.68
CA SER A 132 14.13 7.11 -14.82
C SER A 132 13.30 8.39 -15.00
N GLN A 133 12.09 8.42 -14.45
CA GLN A 133 11.18 9.57 -14.46
C GLN A 133 11.24 10.42 -13.18
N GLY A 134 12.13 10.09 -12.24
CA GLY A 134 12.37 10.83 -11.01
C GLY A 134 11.27 10.68 -9.96
N ALA A 135 10.48 9.60 -10.01
CA ALA A 135 9.56 9.24 -8.93
C ALA A 135 10.12 8.06 -8.12
N LYS A 136 9.68 7.95 -6.86
CA LYS A 136 10.02 6.83 -5.98
C LYS A 136 8.97 5.74 -6.09
N ILE A 137 9.37 4.50 -5.85
CA ILE A 137 8.49 3.34 -5.97
C ILE A 137 8.57 2.43 -4.74
N ALA A 138 7.40 1.99 -4.28
CA ALA A 138 7.23 1.03 -3.21
C ALA A 138 6.44 -0.17 -3.74
N ILE A 139 6.46 -1.27 -3.01
CA ILE A 139 5.66 -2.46 -3.32
C ILE A 139 4.82 -2.87 -2.11
N GLN A 140 3.53 -3.15 -2.33
CA GLN A 140 2.69 -3.73 -1.30
C GLN A 140 2.76 -5.25 -1.36
N LEU A 141 3.38 -5.89 -0.38
CA LEU A 141 3.40 -7.35 -0.26
C LEU A 141 2.14 -7.83 0.46
N ALA A 142 1.49 -8.85 -0.10
CA ALA A 142 0.15 -9.26 0.33
C ALA A 142 -0.07 -10.78 0.31
N HIS A 143 -1.11 -11.18 1.05
CA HIS A 143 -1.74 -12.49 0.96
C HIS A 143 -3.24 -12.34 1.20
N ALA A 144 -4.09 -12.75 0.26
CA ALA A 144 -5.53 -12.49 0.29
C ALA A 144 -6.30 -13.35 1.31
N GLY A 145 -5.76 -14.50 1.70
CA GLY A 145 -6.37 -15.38 2.70
C GLY A 145 -7.76 -15.82 2.26
N ARG A 146 -8.77 -15.73 3.14
CA ARG A 146 -10.14 -16.20 2.84
C ARG A 146 -10.88 -15.45 1.73
N LYS A 147 -10.27 -14.38 1.19
CA LYS A 147 -10.78 -13.61 0.05
C LYS A 147 -10.02 -13.90 -1.25
N ALA A 148 -9.15 -14.91 -1.25
CA ALA A 148 -8.42 -15.37 -2.42
C ALA A 148 -9.32 -16.13 -3.42
N SER A 149 -8.78 -16.36 -4.62
CA SER A 149 -9.40 -17.15 -5.69
C SER A 149 -10.77 -16.61 -6.12
N THR A 150 -10.83 -15.31 -6.43
CA THR A 150 -11.98 -14.63 -7.04
C THR A 150 -11.64 -14.12 -8.45
N MET A 151 -12.64 -13.90 -9.28
CA MET A 151 -12.47 -13.31 -10.61
C MET A 151 -12.22 -11.80 -10.51
N ALA A 152 -11.59 -11.23 -11.54
CA ALA A 152 -11.42 -9.79 -11.66
C ALA A 152 -12.78 -9.05 -11.57
N PRO A 153 -12.83 -7.83 -10.99
CA PRO A 153 -14.10 -7.17 -10.69
C PRO A 153 -15.02 -6.94 -11.90
N TRP A 154 -14.48 -6.69 -13.09
CA TRP A 154 -15.30 -6.50 -14.29
C TRP A 154 -15.95 -7.80 -14.77
N VAL A 155 -15.30 -8.95 -14.61
CA VAL A 155 -15.88 -10.26 -14.93
C VAL A 155 -17.05 -10.58 -14.00
N ALA A 156 -16.88 -10.33 -12.69
CA ALA A 156 -17.98 -10.46 -11.74
C ALA A 156 -19.15 -9.51 -12.08
N LYS A 157 -18.84 -8.27 -12.45
CA LYS A 157 -19.85 -7.27 -12.85
C LYS A 157 -20.61 -7.67 -14.11
N GLU A 158 -19.92 -8.19 -15.14
CA GLU A 158 -20.55 -8.71 -16.36
C GLU A 158 -21.49 -9.88 -16.06
N ALA A 159 -21.16 -10.70 -15.05
CA ALA A 159 -22.04 -11.75 -14.53
C ALA A 159 -23.15 -11.24 -13.58
N GLY A 160 -23.31 -9.92 -13.41
CA GLY A 160 -24.32 -9.32 -12.54
C GLY A 160 -24.05 -9.49 -11.04
N LYS A 161 -22.79 -9.74 -10.64
CA LYS A 161 -22.41 -10.06 -9.25
C LYS A 161 -21.43 -9.04 -8.70
N CYS A 162 -21.40 -8.91 -7.37
CA CYS A 162 -20.40 -8.08 -6.68
C CYS A 162 -19.02 -8.75 -6.59
N SER A 163 -19.00 -10.08 -6.64
CA SER A 163 -17.81 -10.94 -6.65
C SER A 163 -18.20 -12.28 -7.26
N LEU A 164 -17.21 -12.99 -7.80
CA LEU A 164 -17.39 -14.30 -8.41
C LEU A 164 -16.16 -15.16 -8.07
N ARG A 165 -16.36 -16.38 -7.61
CA ARG A 165 -15.28 -17.35 -7.39
C ARG A 165 -14.52 -17.63 -8.68
N ALA A 166 -13.21 -17.75 -8.60
CA ALA A 166 -12.39 -18.33 -9.65
C ALA A 166 -12.34 -19.85 -9.43
N GLU A 167 -12.79 -20.60 -10.43
CA GLU A 167 -12.70 -22.05 -10.53
C GLU A 167 -11.33 -22.45 -11.11
N GLU A 168 -10.93 -23.72 -10.96
CA GLU A 168 -9.67 -24.23 -11.53
C GLU A 168 -9.58 -24.04 -13.05
N SER A 169 -10.71 -24.15 -13.77
CA SER A 169 -10.79 -23.98 -15.22
C SER A 169 -10.38 -22.59 -15.72
N VAL A 170 -10.33 -21.60 -14.83
CA VAL A 170 -9.89 -20.22 -15.10
C VAL A 170 -8.66 -19.83 -14.28
N GLY A 171 -7.93 -20.81 -13.73
CA GLY A 171 -6.72 -20.61 -12.95
C GLY A 171 -6.95 -20.31 -11.46
N GLY A 172 -8.15 -20.57 -10.94
CA GLY A 172 -8.47 -20.51 -9.52
C GLY A 172 -7.92 -21.72 -8.73
N TRP A 173 -8.07 -21.67 -7.40
CA TRP A 173 -7.57 -22.67 -6.45
C TRP A 173 -8.56 -22.89 -5.29
N PRO A 174 -9.76 -23.45 -5.56
CA PRO A 174 -10.85 -23.57 -4.58
C PRO A 174 -10.42 -24.27 -3.28
N ASP A 175 -9.62 -25.34 -3.38
CA ASP A 175 -9.20 -26.15 -2.24
C ASP A 175 -7.99 -25.59 -1.47
N ASN A 176 -7.41 -24.48 -1.95
CA ASN A 176 -6.23 -23.86 -1.34
C ASN A 176 -6.45 -22.39 -0.95
N VAL A 177 -7.71 -22.00 -0.77
CA VAL A 177 -8.07 -20.76 -0.07
C VAL A 177 -7.88 -21.01 1.43
N VAL A 178 -7.17 -20.10 2.12
CA VAL A 178 -6.71 -20.32 3.50
C VAL A 178 -7.04 -19.15 4.41
N GLY A 179 -7.13 -19.39 5.72
CA GLY A 179 -7.34 -18.35 6.72
C GLY A 179 -6.81 -18.76 8.10
N PRO A 180 -6.83 -17.83 9.08
CA PRO A 180 -6.48 -18.16 10.46
C PRO A 180 -7.43 -19.21 11.06
N SER A 181 -8.69 -19.23 10.62
CA SER A 181 -9.69 -20.25 10.93
C SER A 181 -10.40 -20.66 9.64
N GLY A 182 -10.86 -21.91 9.56
CA GLY A 182 -11.40 -22.52 8.35
C GLY A 182 -12.81 -23.08 8.52
N GLY A 183 -13.49 -23.36 7.42
CA GLY A 183 -14.86 -23.88 7.41
C GLY A 183 -15.83 -22.99 6.62
N ALA A 184 -17.05 -23.51 6.39
CA ALA A 184 -18.09 -22.82 5.63
C ALA A 184 -18.60 -21.55 6.33
N GLU A 185 -18.56 -21.52 7.66
CA GLU A 185 -18.87 -20.39 8.52
C GLU A 185 -17.86 -19.24 8.38
N HIS A 186 -16.66 -19.52 7.86
CA HIS A 186 -15.60 -18.54 7.65
C HIS A 186 -15.60 -17.94 6.24
N VAL A 187 -16.53 -18.34 5.36
CA VAL A 187 -16.73 -17.74 4.03
C VAL A 187 -17.01 -16.24 4.18
N TRP A 188 -16.33 -15.41 3.38
CA TRP A 188 -16.40 -13.95 3.46
C TRP A 188 -17.83 -13.39 3.32
N ALA A 189 -18.55 -13.85 2.30
CA ALA A 189 -19.92 -13.46 2.01
C ALA A 189 -20.71 -14.65 1.45
N LEU A 190 -21.99 -14.73 1.78
CA LEU A 190 -22.88 -15.76 1.24
C LEU A 190 -22.98 -15.67 -0.29
N GLY A 191 -23.21 -16.82 -0.93
CA GLY A 191 -23.33 -16.94 -2.39
C GLY A 191 -22.07 -17.53 -3.03
N ASP A 192 -21.86 -17.20 -4.30
CA ASP A 192 -20.83 -17.77 -5.17
C ASP A 192 -19.64 -16.83 -5.40
N GLY A 193 -19.44 -15.87 -4.50
CA GLY A 193 -18.34 -14.91 -4.56
C GLY A 193 -17.03 -15.42 -3.95
N PHE A 194 -17.09 -16.26 -2.90
CA PHE A 194 -15.91 -16.61 -2.09
C PHE A 194 -15.91 -18.06 -1.64
N TRP A 195 -14.76 -18.73 -1.72
CA TRP A 195 -14.58 -20.11 -1.26
C TRP A 195 -14.50 -20.20 0.29
N ALA A 196 -14.80 -21.38 0.82
CA ALA A 196 -14.56 -21.66 2.24
C ALA A 196 -13.04 -21.80 2.47
N PRO A 197 -12.46 -21.05 3.43
CA PRO A 197 -11.04 -21.20 3.72
C PRO A 197 -10.77 -22.49 4.48
N ARG A 198 -9.60 -23.09 4.24
CA ARG A 198 -8.97 -24.05 5.15
C ARG A 198 -8.21 -23.30 6.24
N GLU A 199 -8.24 -23.83 7.46
CA GLU A 199 -7.40 -23.31 8.55
C GLU A 199 -5.91 -23.58 8.28
N LEU A 200 -5.08 -22.56 8.43
CA LEU A 200 -3.63 -22.69 8.37
C LEU A 200 -3.11 -23.46 9.59
N SER A 201 -2.19 -24.40 9.37
CA SER A 201 -1.35 -24.92 10.45
C SER A 201 -0.34 -23.86 10.91
N THR A 202 0.18 -24.00 12.14
CA THR A 202 1.22 -23.10 12.67
C THR A 202 2.45 -23.05 11.75
N ALA A 203 2.85 -24.18 11.16
CA ALA A 203 3.98 -24.26 10.23
C ALA A 203 3.70 -23.53 8.90
N GLU A 204 2.47 -23.55 8.39
CA GLU A 204 2.10 -22.75 7.21
C GLU A 204 2.11 -21.26 7.52
N VAL A 205 1.72 -20.85 8.73
CA VAL A 205 1.86 -19.44 9.16
C VAL A 205 3.32 -19.00 9.15
N GLU A 206 4.22 -19.83 9.68
CA GLU A 206 5.66 -19.58 9.66
C GLU A 206 6.21 -19.54 8.22
N GLY A 207 5.77 -20.44 7.34
CA GLY A 207 6.14 -20.40 5.91
C GLY A 207 5.64 -19.14 5.18
N ILE A 208 4.52 -18.56 5.61
CA ILE A 208 4.05 -17.27 5.09
C ILE A 208 4.99 -16.14 5.55
N VAL A 209 5.44 -16.15 6.81
CA VAL A 209 6.45 -15.18 7.30
C VAL A 209 7.71 -15.21 6.44
N GLU A 210 8.21 -16.41 6.14
CA GLU A 210 9.37 -16.61 5.26
C GLU A 210 9.11 -16.12 3.83
N ALA A 211 7.92 -16.37 3.29
CA ALA A 211 7.53 -15.89 1.96
C ALA A 211 7.55 -14.36 1.86
N PHE A 212 7.04 -13.66 2.89
CA PHE A 212 7.13 -12.20 2.97
C PHE A 212 8.59 -11.71 2.96
N ALA A 213 9.47 -12.34 3.75
CA ALA A 213 10.89 -11.97 3.76
C ALA A 213 11.57 -12.24 2.41
N LYS A 214 11.25 -13.36 1.76
CA LYS A 214 11.77 -13.68 0.43
C LYS A 214 11.37 -12.64 -0.61
N SER A 215 10.07 -12.34 -0.70
CA SER A 215 9.57 -11.33 -1.63
C SER A 215 10.14 -9.94 -1.32
N ALA A 216 10.34 -9.60 -0.05
CA ALA A 216 10.99 -8.35 0.35
C ALA A 216 12.45 -8.28 -0.14
N LYS A 217 13.22 -9.36 0.04
CA LYS A 217 14.59 -9.46 -0.47
C LYS A 217 14.66 -9.27 -1.99
N LEU A 218 13.76 -9.92 -2.74
CA LEU A 218 13.67 -9.76 -4.19
C LEU A 218 13.27 -8.34 -4.59
N SER A 219 12.39 -7.69 -3.83
CA SER A 219 11.99 -6.30 -4.05
C SER A 219 13.17 -5.33 -3.91
N VAL A 220 14.00 -5.53 -2.89
CA VAL A 220 15.24 -4.75 -2.70
C VAL A 220 16.19 -4.94 -3.87
N LEU A 221 16.41 -6.19 -4.30
CA LEU A 221 17.28 -6.50 -5.43
C LEU A 221 16.77 -5.89 -6.75
N ALA A 222 15.45 -5.75 -6.91
CA ALA A 222 14.84 -5.09 -8.06
C ALA A 222 14.94 -3.55 -8.01
N GLY A 223 15.36 -2.98 -6.88
CA GLY A 223 15.56 -1.53 -6.69
C GLY A 223 14.36 -0.78 -6.09
N VAL A 224 13.37 -1.48 -5.52
CA VAL A 224 12.24 -0.82 -4.86
C VAL A 224 12.73 0.06 -3.70
N ASP A 225 12.16 1.26 -3.50
CA ASP A 225 12.61 2.21 -2.47
C ASP A 225 11.97 1.99 -1.08
N ALA A 226 10.80 1.35 -1.01
CA ALA A 226 10.10 1.04 0.25
C ALA A 226 9.19 -0.19 0.13
N ILE A 227 8.91 -0.87 1.23
CA ILE A 227 8.01 -2.03 1.27
C ILE A 227 6.80 -1.70 2.13
N GLU A 228 5.60 -2.06 1.68
CA GLU A 228 4.37 -2.00 2.48
C GLU A 228 3.86 -3.41 2.78
N ILE A 229 3.64 -3.71 4.04
CA ILE A 229 2.97 -4.94 4.48
C ILE A 229 1.45 -4.72 4.43
N HIS A 230 0.73 -5.58 3.69
CA HIS A 230 -0.73 -5.47 3.60
C HIS A 230 -1.44 -6.13 4.81
N GLY A 231 -1.70 -5.33 5.84
CA GLY A 231 -2.43 -5.69 7.07
C GLY A 231 -3.93 -5.32 7.08
N ALA A 232 -4.56 -5.13 5.94
CA ALA A 232 -5.87 -4.44 5.83
C ALA A 232 -6.90 -5.19 4.97
N HIS A 233 -8.08 -4.59 4.82
CA HIS A 233 -9.14 -4.94 3.89
C HIS A 233 -9.67 -6.38 3.99
N GLY A 234 -9.53 -6.98 5.17
CA GLY A 234 -9.92 -8.37 5.42
C GLY A 234 -9.16 -9.40 4.62
N TYR A 235 -7.95 -9.07 4.16
CA TYR A 235 -6.99 -10.05 3.67
C TYR A 235 -6.27 -10.73 4.84
N LEU A 236 -5.33 -11.64 4.58
CA LEU A 236 -4.87 -12.61 5.56
C LEU A 236 -4.44 -11.99 6.89
N LEU A 237 -3.56 -10.99 6.85
CA LEU A 237 -3.06 -10.36 8.08
C LEU A 237 -4.18 -9.63 8.84
N CYS A 238 -5.09 -8.96 8.13
CA CYS A 238 -6.29 -8.37 8.75
C CYS A 238 -7.18 -9.44 9.39
N GLN A 239 -7.29 -10.62 8.78
CA GLN A 239 -8.03 -11.76 9.33
C GLN A 239 -7.39 -12.26 10.63
N PHE A 240 -6.05 -12.33 10.70
CA PHE A 240 -5.33 -12.70 11.94
C PHE A 240 -5.53 -11.67 13.06
N LEU A 241 -5.50 -10.38 12.70
CA LEU A 241 -5.67 -9.30 13.66
C LEU A 241 -7.05 -9.34 14.32
N SER A 242 -8.12 -9.69 13.61
CA SER A 242 -9.48 -9.61 14.16
C SER A 242 -9.94 -10.88 14.90
N PRO A 243 -10.50 -10.75 16.11
CA PRO A 243 -11.10 -11.86 16.83
C PRO A 243 -12.36 -12.40 16.13
N VAL A 244 -12.97 -11.65 15.20
CA VAL A 244 -14.13 -12.12 14.43
C VAL A 244 -13.75 -13.27 13.50
N THR A 245 -12.55 -13.19 12.93
CA THR A 245 -12.05 -14.11 11.91
C THR A 245 -11.00 -15.08 12.40
N ASN A 246 -10.27 -14.73 13.46
CA ASN A 246 -9.25 -15.57 14.06
C ASN A 246 -9.78 -16.20 15.36
N ARG A 247 -10.17 -17.48 15.28
CA ARG A 247 -10.65 -18.30 16.40
C ARG A 247 -9.61 -19.30 16.87
N ARG A 248 -8.34 -19.12 16.48
CA ARG A 248 -7.25 -20.03 16.84
C ARG A 248 -7.02 -20.05 18.34
N THR A 249 -6.55 -21.19 18.83
CA THR A 249 -6.17 -21.42 20.23
C THR A 249 -4.66 -21.60 20.41
N ASP A 250 -3.89 -21.57 19.31
CA ASP A 250 -2.43 -21.62 19.33
C ASP A 250 -1.81 -20.22 19.57
N LYS A 251 -0.49 -20.11 19.37
CA LYS A 251 0.27 -18.86 19.57
C LYS A 251 -0.18 -17.70 18.66
N TYR A 252 -1.04 -17.94 17.66
CA TYR A 252 -1.50 -16.91 16.73
C TYR A 252 -2.95 -16.45 16.95
N GLY A 253 -3.66 -16.94 17.98
CA GLY A 253 -5.04 -16.52 18.28
C GLY A 253 -5.33 -16.22 19.75
N GLY A 254 -6.57 -15.78 20.00
CA GLY A 254 -7.03 -15.34 21.31
C GLY A 254 -6.61 -13.90 21.62
N SER A 255 -5.54 -13.73 22.41
CA SER A 255 -5.13 -12.42 22.93
C SER A 255 -4.67 -11.45 21.83
N PHE A 256 -4.64 -10.16 22.14
CA PHE A 256 -4.11 -9.13 21.25
C PHE A 256 -2.66 -9.43 20.82
N GLU A 257 -1.81 -9.88 21.76
CA GLU A 257 -0.40 -10.21 21.52
C GLU A 257 -0.26 -11.38 20.55
N ASN A 258 -1.13 -12.38 20.65
CA ASN A 258 -1.14 -13.54 19.76
C ASN A 258 -1.70 -13.18 18.38
N ARG A 259 -2.82 -12.44 18.31
CA ARG A 259 -3.42 -11.99 17.03
C ARG A 259 -2.49 -11.08 16.23
N THR A 260 -1.72 -10.24 16.92
CA THR A 260 -0.71 -9.36 16.30
C THR A 260 0.63 -10.04 16.03
N ARG A 261 0.86 -11.26 16.54
CA ARG A 261 2.14 -11.97 16.42
C ARG A 261 2.62 -12.11 14.99
N ILE A 262 1.75 -12.52 14.07
CA ILE A 262 2.12 -12.72 12.66
C ILE A 262 2.64 -11.43 12.01
N VAL A 263 2.02 -10.28 12.29
CA VAL A 263 2.47 -8.98 11.77
C VAL A 263 3.84 -8.62 12.33
N ARG A 264 4.08 -8.91 13.62
CA ARG A 264 5.36 -8.66 14.28
C ARG A 264 6.47 -9.56 13.72
N GLU A 265 6.18 -10.84 13.50
CA GLU A 265 7.11 -11.81 12.91
C GLU A 265 7.44 -11.45 11.45
N ILE A 266 6.44 -11.06 10.63
CA ILE A 266 6.66 -10.56 9.27
C ILE A 266 7.53 -9.30 9.28
N ALA A 267 7.21 -8.32 10.13
CA ALA A 267 8.00 -7.09 10.22
C ALA A 267 9.46 -7.38 10.58
N ALA A 268 9.69 -8.25 11.57
CA ALA A 268 11.03 -8.68 11.98
C ALA A 268 11.77 -9.42 10.84
N ALA A 269 11.09 -10.34 10.15
CA ALA A 269 11.68 -11.12 9.06
C ALA A 269 12.04 -10.26 7.85
N ILE A 270 11.18 -9.29 7.49
CA ILE A 270 11.48 -8.30 6.44
C ILE A 270 12.65 -7.42 6.88
N ARG A 271 12.65 -6.93 8.12
CA ARG A 271 13.75 -6.10 8.64
C ARG A 271 15.10 -6.78 8.63
N ALA A 272 15.15 -8.11 8.75
CA ALA A 272 16.37 -8.88 8.66
C ALA A 272 16.97 -8.93 7.24
N VAL A 273 16.21 -8.58 6.19
CA VAL A 273 16.63 -8.76 4.78
C VAL A 273 16.62 -7.47 3.95
N ILE A 274 16.11 -6.36 4.48
CA ILE A 274 16.14 -5.05 3.82
C ILE A 274 17.21 -4.12 4.41
N PRO A 275 17.72 -3.13 3.67
CA PRO A 275 18.65 -2.14 4.19
C PRO A 275 18.10 -1.42 5.42
N ALA A 276 19.00 -1.07 6.36
CA ALA A 276 18.61 -0.43 7.62
C ALA A 276 17.94 0.95 7.41
N ASP A 277 18.31 1.65 6.35
CA ASP A 277 17.78 2.96 5.97
C ASP A 277 16.56 2.89 5.05
N MET A 278 16.19 1.70 4.56
CA MET A 278 14.98 1.52 3.74
C MET A 278 13.70 1.62 4.58
N PRO A 279 12.67 2.36 4.16
CA PRO A 279 11.41 2.40 4.88
C PRO A 279 10.61 1.10 4.80
N LEU A 280 9.95 0.75 5.92
CA LEU A 280 8.95 -0.31 6.00
C LEU A 280 7.62 0.29 6.44
N PHE A 281 6.61 0.09 5.63
CA PHE A 281 5.26 0.56 5.84
C PHE A 281 4.37 -0.59 6.29
N LEU A 282 3.31 -0.26 7.03
CA LEU A 282 2.22 -1.17 7.33
C LEU A 282 0.92 -0.49 6.91
N ARG A 283 0.08 -1.21 6.18
CA ARG A 283 -1.30 -0.79 5.93
C ARG A 283 -2.25 -1.53 6.85
N ILE A 284 -3.17 -0.83 7.52
CA ILE A 284 -4.19 -1.46 8.37
C ILE A 284 -5.61 -1.01 8.02
N SER A 285 -6.58 -1.87 8.34
CA SER A 285 -7.96 -1.42 8.53
C SER A 285 -8.12 -0.96 9.97
N ALA A 286 -8.24 0.34 10.19
CA ALA A 286 -8.26 0.91 11.54
C ALA A 286 -9.52 0.56 12.36
N THR A 287 -10.58 0.14 11.70
CA THR A 287 -11.78 -0.42 12.32
C THR A 287 -12.49 -1.30 11.30
N GLU A 288 -13.22 -2.30 11.78
CA GLU A 288 -14.08 -3.17 10.97
C GLU A 288 -15.51 -2.66 10.81
N TRP A 289 -15.88 -1.59 11.50
CA TRP A 289 -17.23 -0.99 11.48
C TRP A 289 -18.33 -1.98 11.91
N LEU A 290 -18.09 -2.68 13.02
CA LEU A 290 -18.97 -3.70 13.58
C LEU A 290 -19.62 -3.29 14.91
N ASP A 291 -19.67 -2.00 15.20
CA ASP A 291 -20.38 -1.45 16.35
C ASP A 291 -21.83 -1.96 16.39
N GLY A 292 -22.18 -2.66 17.48
CA GLY A 292 -23.50 -3.29 17.64
C GLY A 292 -23.77 -4.53 16.76
N LYS A 293 -22.77 -5.01 15.99
CA LYS A 293 -22.85 -6.22 15.14
C LYS A 293 -22.05 -7.40 15.68
N ALA A 294 -20.98 -7.14 16.42
CA ALA A 294 -20.18 -8.17 17.09
C ALA A 294 -19.78 -7.72 18.50
N PRO A 295 -19.65 -8.63 19.48
CA PRO A 295 -19.25 -8.29 20.84
C PRO A 295 -17.78 -7.85 20.95
N GLU A 296 -16.91 -8.41 20.10
CA GLU A 296 -15.51 -8.05 20.00
C GLU A 296 -15.11 -8.05 18.52
N PHE A 297 -14.35 -7.04 18.10
CA PHE A 297 -13.87 -6.88 16.74
C PHE A 297 -12.61 -6.01 16.74
N TRP A 298 -11.92 -5.93 15.61
CA TRP A 298 -10.78 -5.02 15.47
C TRP A 298 -11.27 -3.58 15.31
N ASP A 299 -11.13 -2.80 16.36
CA ASP A 299 -11.61 -1.43 16.47
C ASP A 299 -10.47 -0.39 16.44
N LEU A 300 -10.82 0.89 16.58
CA LEU A 300 -9.85 1.97 16.62
C LEU A 300 -8.90 1.85 17.82
N HIS A 301 -9.39 1.39 18.98
CA HIS A 301 -8.53 1.21 20.16
C HIS A 301 -7.46 0.14 19.92
N SER A 302 -7.84 -0.99 19.32
CA SER A 302 -6.91 -2.04 18.90
C SER A 302 -5.86 -1.53 17.92
N SER A 303 -6.28 -0.70 16.95
CA SER A 303 -5.38 -0.07 16.00
C SER A 303 -4.40 0.91 16.66
N ILE A 304 -4.85 1.70 17.63
CA ILE A 304 -3.98 2.59 18.42
C ILE A 304 -2.99 1.77 19.27
N ALA A 305 -3.43 0.66 19.85
CA ALA A 305 -2.55 -0.24 20.61
C ALA A 305 -1.44 -0.81 19.71
N LEU A 306 -1.77 -1.28 18.50
CA LEU A 306 -0.78 -1.75 17.53
C LEU A 306 0.12 -0.61 17.03
N ALA A 307 -0.46 0.57 16.76
CA ALA A 307 0.28 1.75 16.30
C ALA A 307 1.39 2.14 17.28
N LYS A 308 1.14 1.96 18.59
CA LYS A 308 2.13 2.19 19.65
C LYS A 308 3.27 1.18 19.70
N LEU A 309 3.21 0.08 18.96
CA LEU A 309 4.28 -0.91 18.90
C LEU A 309 5.15 -0.75 17.64
N LEU A 310 4.67 0.01 16.64
CA LEU A 310 5.29 0.09 15.32
C LEU A 310 6.76 0.52 15.33
N PRO A 311 7.22 1.51 16.12
CA PRO A 311 8.63 1.88 16.15
C PRO A 311 9.56 0.71 16.53
N ASP A 312 9.17 -0.10 17.52
CA ASP A 312 9.97 -1.24 18.00
C ASP A 312 10.00 -2.39 16.98
N LEU A 313 8.99 -2.45 16.12
CA LEU A 313 8.95 -3.37 14.97
C LEU A 313 9.72 -2.82 13.76
N GLY A 314 10.27 -1.62 13.87
CA GLY A 314 10.91 -0.91 12.77
C GLY A 314 9.93 -0.50 11.68
N ILE A 315 8.66 -0.21 11.97
CA ILE A 315 7.70 0.30 10.99
C ILE A 315 7.69 1.83 11.04
N ASP A 316 7.95 2.46 9.89
CA ASP A 316 8.21 3.89 9.78
C ASP A 316 6.99 4.69 9.35
N PHE A 317 6.05 4.05 8.65
CA PHE A 317 4.87 4.67 8.09
C PHE A 317 3.66 3.73 8.23
N LEU A 318 2.53 4.29 8.66
CA LEU A 318 1.26 3.58 8.80
C LEU A 318 0.24 4.14 7.79
N ASP A 319 -0.13 3.35 6.78
CA ASP A 319 -1.23 3.66 5.87
C ASP A 319 -2.57 3.25 6.51
N VAL A 320 -3.42 4.23 6.81
CA VAL A 320 -4.65 4.04 7.59
C VAL A 320 -5.87 3.96 6.68
N SER A 321 -6.36 2.74 6.47
CA SER A 321 -7.63 2.46 5.81
C SER A 321 -8.67 1.94 6.82
N SER A 322 -9.76 1.30 6.37
CA SER A 322 -10.76 0.67 7.24
C SER A 322 -11.57 -0.41 6.51
N GLY A 323 -12.30 -1.21 7.28
CA GLY A 323 -13.25 -2.20 6.81
C GLY A 323 -12.64 -3.37 6.02
N GLY A 324 -13.51 -4.11 5.36
CA GLY A 324 -13.21 -5.20 4.45
C GLY A 324 -13.10 -6.58 5.10
N ASN A 325 -13.24 -6.70 6.43
CA ASN A 325 -13.06 -7.97 7.19
C ASN A 325 -14.31 -8.56 7.87
N HIS A 326 -15.49 -7.94 7.81
CA HIS A 326 -16.74 -8.70 7.93
C HIS A 326 -17.87 -8.23 6.98
N LYS A 327 -18.73 -9.14 6.51
CA LYS A 327 -19.87 -8.83 5.62
C LYS A 327 -20.94 -7.93 6.27
N ASP A 328 -21.04 -7.99 7.60
CA ASP A 328 -22.03 -7.23 8.37
C ASP A 328 -21.53 -5.83 8.77
N GLN A 329 -20.35 -5.43 8.28
CA GLN A 329 -19.82 -4.08 8.48
C GLN A 329 -20.79 -3.03 7.92
N VAL A 330 -20.91 -1.90 8.61
CA VAL A 330 -21.71 -0.76 8.15
C VAL A 330 -20.80 0.43 7.95
N ILE A 331 -20.52 0.74 6.69
CA ILE A 331 -19.66 1.85 6.31
C ILE A 331 -20.53 2.92 5.68
N GLU A 332 -20.41 4.16 6.15
CA GLU A 332 -20.98 5.35 5.53
C GLU A 332 -19.86 6.11 4.81
N PRO A 333 -19.65 5.92 3.50
CA PRO A 333 -18.52 6.53 2.81
C PRO A 333 -18.75 8.03 2.64
N HIS A 334 -17.90 8.84 3.27
CA HIS A 334 -17.81 10.29 3.10
C HIS A 334 -16.33 10.71 3.02
N THR A 335 -15.99 11.98 2.77
CA THR A 335 -14.58 12.38 2.60
C THR A 335 -13.71 12.06 3.81
N HIS A 336 -14.21 12.29 5.03
CA HIS A 336 -13.42 12.23 6.26
C HIS A 336 -13.42 10.88 7.00
N TYR A 337 -14.20 9.88 6.56
CA TYR A 337 -14.42 8.64 7.35
C TYR A 337 -13.14 7.86 7.70
N GLN A 338 -12.12 7.90 6.83
CA GLN A 338 -10.79 7.33 7.10
C GLN A 338 -9.77 8.39 7.55
N ILE A 339 -9.92 9.63 7.09
CA ILE A 339 -9.04 10.74 7.47
C ILE A 339 -9.12 10.97 8.99
N ASP A 340 -10.31 10.90 9.58
CA ASP A 340 -10.50 11.01 11.02
C ASP A 340 -9.84 9.87 11.80
N LEU A 341 -9.78 8.65 11.22
CA LEU A 341 -9.07 7.52 11.82
C LEU A 341 -7.56 7.78 11.80
N ALA A 342 -7.03 8.22 10.66
CA ALA A 342 -5.62 8.60 10.50
C ALA A 342 -5.23 9.68 11.52
N ARG A 343 -6.03 10.74 11.63
CA ARG A 343 -5.84 11.84 12.59
C ARG A 343 -5.80 11.36 14.03
N LYS A 344 -6.75 10.51 14.45
CA LYS A 344 -6.81 9.97 15.82
C LYS A 344 -5.61 9.08 16.13
N ILE A 345 -5.21 8.21 15.18
CA ILE A 345 -4.03 7.34 15.35
C ILE A 345 -2.75 8.17 15.41
N ARG A 346 -2.56 9.13 14.48
CA ARG A 346 -1.40 10.02 14.45
C ARG A 346 -1.26 10.78 15.76
N LYS A 347 -2.36 11.36 16.28
CA LYS A 347 -2.39 12.03 17.57
C LYS A 347 -1.94 11.10 18.69
N ALA A 348 -2.45 9.86 18.73
CA ALA A 348 -2.08 8.88 19.76
C ALA A 348 -0.60 8.45 19.68
N ILE A 349 -0.05 8.29 18.47
CA ILE A 349 1.39 8.01 18.26
C ILE A 349 2.23 9.17 18.81
N ARG A 350 1.90 10.43 18.47
CA ARG A 350 2.64 11.61 18.96
C ARG A 350 2.54 11.77 20.48
N GLN A 351 1.36 11.53 21.07
CA GLN A 351 1.16 11.54 22.52
C GLN A 351 1.96 10.44 23.25
N ALA A 352 2.25 9.33 22.58
CA ALA A 352 3.12 8.28 23.10
C ALA A 352 4.62 8.58 22.91
N GLY A 353 4.98 9.76 22.41
CA GLY A 353 6.37 10.15 22.15
C GLY A 353 6.97 9.48 20.91
N GLN A 354 6.13 8.94 20.02
CA GLN A 354 6.58 8.16 18.87
C GLN A 354 6.54 8.94 17.55
N ARG A 355 7.34 8.45 16.60
CA ARG A 355 7.66 9.15 15.35
C ARG A 355 7.17 8.47 14.09
N THR A 356 6.53 7.30 14.18
CA THR A 356 5.91 6.64 13.01
C THR A 356 5.00 7.65 12.30
N LEU A 357 5.20 7.79 11.00
CA LEU A 357 4.44 8.69 10.14
C LEU A 357 3.09 8.04 9.78
N VAL A 358 2.10 8.85 9.49
CA VAL A 358 0.74 8.36 9.17
C VAL A 358 0.30 8.87 7.81
N GLY A 359 -0.21 7.97 6.97
CA GLY A 359 -0.86 8.26 5.71
C GLY A 359 -2.38 8.29 5.85
N ALA A 360 -3.02 9.29 5.23
CA ALA A 360 -4.47 9.31 5.05
C ALA A 360 -4.86 8.88 3.64
N VAL A 361 -5.84 7.98 3.55
CA VAL A 361 -6.42 7.49 2.28
C VAL A 361 -7.94 7.56 2.33
N GLY A 362 -8.58 7.65 1.15
CA GLY A 362 -10.03 7.50 1.00
C GLY A 362 -10.72 8.77 0.53
N LEU A 363 -11.26 8.72 -0.69
CA LEU A 363 -12.06 9.79 -1.31
C LEU A 363 -11.39 11.19 -1.34
N ILE A 364 -10.07 11.26 -1.16
CA ILE A 364 -9.28 12.46 -1.40
C ILE A 364 -9.23 12.71 -2.92
N THR A 365 -9.85 13.80 -3.36
CA THR A 365 -9.96 14.16 -4.79
C THR A 365 -9.59 15.62 -5.07
N GLN A 366 -9.67 16.50 -4.08
CA GLN A 366 -9.45 17.93 -4.23
C GLN A 366 -8.10 18.34 -3.66
N ALA A 367 -7.37 19.21 -4.39
CA ALA A 367 -6.06 19.69 -3.96
C ALA A 367 -6.11 20.43 -2.62
N ASP A 368 -7.13 21.25 -2.38
CA ASP A 368 -7.29 22.00 -1.13
C ASP A 368 -7.47 21.07 0.06
N ALA A 369 -8.30 20.03 -0.09
CA ALA A 369 -8.50 19.02 0.93
C ALA A 369 -7.20 18.25 1.20
N ALA A 370 -6.49 17.82 0.16
CA ALA A 370 -5.20 17.16 0.29
C ALA A 370 -4.16 18.04 1.01
N SER A 371 -4.15 19.34 0.70
CA SER A 371 -3.27 20.31 1.34
C SER A 371 -3.59 20.47 2.82
N GLN A 372 -4.88 20.64 3.16
CA GLN A 372 -5.34 20.80 4.54
C GLN A 372 -4.99 19.59 5.42
N ILE A 373 -5.14 18.36 4.91
CA ILE A 373 -4.86 17.12 5.64
C ILE A 373 -3.42 17.09 6.20
N VAL A 374 -2.46 17.59 5.42
CA VAL A 374 -1.03 17.55 5.78
C VAL A 374 -0.48 18.89 6.24
N GLN A 375 -1.28 19.97 6.23
CA GLN A 375 -0.77 21.30 6.52
C GLN A 375 -0.25 21.41 7.97
N GLY A 376 0.98 21.87 8.13
CA GLY A 376 1.67 21.90 9.43
C GLY A 376 2.34 20.57 9.79
N ALA A 377 2.38 19.59 8.88
CA ALA A 377 3.23 18.40 9.03
C ALA A 377 4.68 18.77 8.70
N HIS A 378 5.51 18.85 9.73
CA HIS A 378 6.93 19.15 9.57
C HIS A 378 7.77 17.88 9.60
N ALA A 379 8.79 17.83 8.74
CA ALA A 379 9.80 16.77 8.76
C ALA A 379 10.94 17.12 9.73
N ASP A 380 11.12 18.40 10.06
CA ASP A 380 12.13 18.92 10.99
C ASP A 380 11.53 19.11 12.39
N GLU A 381 12.27 18.72 13.42
CA GLU A 381 11.88 18.88 14.82
C GLU A 381 11.76 20.35 15.25
N ALA A 382 12.59 21.24 14.68
CA ALA A 382 12.54 22.67 14.96
C ALA A 382 11.25 23.31 14.42
N GLU A 383 10.85 22.95 13.20
CA GLU A 383 9.60 23.44 12.60
C GLU A 383 8.36 22.79 13.25
N ALA A 384 8.46 21.53 13.68
CA ALA A 384 7.39 20.84 14.41
C ALA A 384 7.11 21.50 15.78
N ALA A 385 8.15 22.01 16.46
CA ALA A 385 8.01 22.79 17.69
C ALA A 385 7.29 24.13 17.44
N GLU A 386 7.55 24.77 16.30
CA GLU A 386 6.88 26.02 15.91
C GLU A 386 5.40 25.81 15.56
N ALA A 387 5.05 24.72 14.86
CA ALA A 387 3.66 24.36 14.57
C ALA A 387 2.85 24.02 15.84
N MET A 388 3.48 23.43 16.86
CA MET A 388 2.83 23.20 18.16
C MET A 388 2.44 24.51 18.85
N LEU A 389 3.16 25.62 18.60
CA LEU A 389 2.85 26.94 19.16
C LEU A 389 1.71 27.66 18.41
N THR A 390 1.50 27.36 17.12
CA THR A 390 0.47 28.00 16.27
C THR A 390 -0.88 27.28 16.29
N GLY A 391 -0.95 26.05 16.80
CA GLY A 391 -2.20 25.35 17.10
C GLY A 391 -2.81 24.51 15.97
N SER A 392 -2.21 24.47 14.77
CA SER A 392 -2.64 23.56 13.70
C SER A 392 -1.98 22.19 13.86
N GLN A 393 -2.77 21.15 14.16
CA GLN A 393 -2.26 19.77 14.14
C GLN A 393 -2.66 19.09 12.83
N PRO A 394 -1.70 18.67 11.99
CA PRO A 394 -1.99 17.97 10.75
C PRO A 394 -2.65 16.61 11.03
N GLU A 395 -3.56 16.24 10.14
CA GLU A 395 -4.32 15.00 10.21
C GLU A 395 -3.50 13.79 9.77
N ALA A 396 -2.59 13.99 8.83
CA ALA A 396 -1.64 12.99 8.34
C ALA A 396 -0.30 13.63 7.94
N ASP A 397 0.72 12.81 7.75
CA ASP A 397 2.03 13.23 7.25
C ASP A 397 2.13 13.11 5.72
N ALA A 398 1.27 12.29 5.09
CA ALA A 398 1.10 12.19 3.64
C ALA A 398 -0.33 11.82 3.24
N VAL A 399 -0.68 12.08 1.98
CA VAL A 399 -1.95 11.67 1.37
C VAL A 399 -1.73 10.56 0.35
N LEU A 400 -2.56 9.54 0.42
CA LEU A 400 -2.60 8.44 -0.54
C LEU A 400 -3.88 8.56 -1.36
N LEU A 401 -3.73 8.63 -2.69
CA LEU A 401 -4.85 8.70 -3.62
C LEU A 401 -4.89 7.42 -4.46
N GLY A 402 -6.07 6.83 -4.59
CA GLY A 402 -6.31 5.67 -5.45
C GLY A 402 -7.08 6.07 -6.71
N ARG A 403 -8.40 5.85 -6.69
CA ARG A 403 -9.33 6.11 -7.80
C ARG A 403 -9.17 7.46 -8.51
N GLN A 404 -8.67 8.51 -7.83
CA GLN A 404 -8.41 9.78 -8.50
C GLN A 404 -7.33 9.65 -9.57
N PHE A 405 -6.24 8.93 -9.30
CA PHE A 405 -5.16 8.70 -10.28
C PHE A 405 -5.58 7.80 -11.44
N LEU A 406 -6.59 6.93 -11.26
CA LEU A 406 -7.16 6.16 -12.37
C LEU A 406 -7.95 7.04 -13.36
N ARG A 407 -8.50 8.16 -12.90
CA ARG A 407 -9.28 9.09 -13.74
C ARG A 407 -8.43 10.25 -14.27
N GLU A 408 -7.51 10.73 -13.45
CA GLU A 408 -6.74 11.94 -13.69
C GLU A 408 -5.31 11.71 -13.22
N ALA A 409 -4.48 11.23 -14.14
CA ALA A 409 -3.13 10.82 -13.80
C ALA A 409 -2.14 12.03 -13.74
N ASP A 410 -2.55 13.20 -14.21
CA ASP A 410 -1.89 14.51 -14.05
C ASP A 410 -2.36 15.31 -12.83
N TRP A 411 -3.11 14.68 -11.92
CA TRP A 411 -3.68 15.35 -10.76
C TRP A 411 -2.66 16.16 -9.94
N VAL A 412 -1.41 15.69 -9.80
CA VAL A 412 -0.37 16.43 -9.06
C VAL A 412 -0.04 17.75 -9.72
N ILE A 413 0.05 17.78 -11.05
CA ILE A 413 0.32 19.00 -11.82
C ILE A 413 -0.85 19.96 -11.69
N ASN A 414 -2.08 19.45 -11.79
CA ASN A 414 -3.29 20.27 -11.63
C ASN A 414 -3.44 20.79 -10.20
N ALA A 415 -3.07 19.99 -9.20
CA ALA A 415 -3.01 20.42 -7.80
C ALA A 415 -1.97 21.52 -7.59
N ALA A 416 -0.77 21.39 -8.17
CA ALA A 416 0.28 22.41 -8.09
C ALA A 416 -0.20 23.74 -8.68
N LYS A 417 -0.81 23.70 -9.87
CA LYS A 417 -1.41 24.90 -10.51
C LYS A 417 -2.51 25.52 -9.64
N LYS A 418 -3.43 24.70 -9.14
CA LYS A 418 -4.55 25.17 -8.30
C LYS A 418 -4.06 25.84 -7.01
N LEU A 419 -3.00 25.30 -6.41
CA LEU A 419 -2.41 25.80 -5.17
C LEU A 419 -1.31 26.86 -5.42
N GLY A 420 -1.09 27.29 -6.67
CA GLY A 420 -0.12 28.32 -7.00
C GLY A 420 1.35 27.93 -6.80
N VAL A 421 1.67 26.63 -6.80
CA VAL A 421 3.02 26.12 -6.55
C VAL A 421 3.83 26.08 -7.85
N PRO A 422 4.94 26.83 -7.96
CA PRO A 422 5.87 26.66 -9.08
C PRO A 422 6.53 25.28 -9.01
N PHE A 423 6.45 24.49 -10.07
CA PHE A 423 6.95 23.11 -10.10
C PHE A 423 7.87 22.83 -11.29
N THR A 424 8.66 21.77 -11.19
CA THR A 424 9.44 21.19 -12.29
C THR A 424 8.53 20.25 -13.10
N ALA A 425 8.44 20.44 -14.42
CA ALA A 425 7.79 19.48 -15.30
C ALA A 425 8.79 18.41 -15.75
N SER A 426 8.29 17.23 -16.14
CA SER A 426 9.09 16.33 -16.99
C SER A 426 9.46 17.09 -18.27
N LEU A 427 10.73 16.99 -18.67
CA LEU A 427 11.33 17.87 -19.69
C LEU A 427 10.57 17.84 -21.01
N GLN A 428 10.10 16.65 -21.41
CA GLN A 428 9.33 16.44 -22.63
C GLN A 428 7.93 17.10 -22.58
N LEU A 429 7.36 17.31 -21.40
CA LEU A 429 6.02 17.87 -21.20
C LEU A 429 6.01 19.38 -20.99
N GLY A 430 7.18 20.04 -20.89
CA GLY A 430 7.28 21.43 -20.43
C GLY A 430 6.52 22.48 -21.26
N ARG A 431 6.05 22.16 -22.47
CA ARG A 431 5.19 23.04 -23.29
C ARG A 431 3.70 22.84 -23.07
N ALA A 432 3.31 21.74 -22.43
CA ALA A 432 1.92 21.35 -22.21
C ALA A 432 1.42 21.69 -20.80
N VAL A 433 2.34 21.93 -19.85
CA VAL A 433 2.01 22.09 -18.42
C VAL A 433 2.34 23.46 -17.89
#